data_AF-A0AAF0BGJ7-F1
#
_entry.id   AF-A0AAF0BGJ7-F1
#
_cell.length_a   1.000
_cell.length_b   1.000
_cell.length_c   1.000
_cell.angle_alpha   90.00
_cell.angle_beta   90.00
_cell.angle_gamma   90.00
#
_symmetry.space_group_name_H-M   'P 1'
#
loop_
_entity.id
_entity.type
_entity.pdbx_description
1 polymer ?
#
loop_
_entity_poly.entity_id
_entity_poly.type
_entity_poly.pdbx_seq_one_letter_code
_entity_poly.pdbx_strand_id
1 'polypeptide(L)'
;MNTNHYYIRYGCAITLYDNHVSERERLTPKELRFSIEKAVSSFRIQAQEPFSPGSKARFSFVKRKDGNTKNGIFLSPHIVTKDMHAQKVWTKASKFLEIDYLGKDNEREGLLKKDNVSMSNIPISGEYLTFGEKDTGRGSAKISVEEQTYGLITTLTPLKPALQVGKDNFCIIPDIPLNQMVDFIALFDKMQITHLSGEAMLGNIDNKGIPHRPKIFRGNFPNSPKSDRMGAIALLGAIGEFAKHAEFSTLAQKVLDSLKGSTLYLITYGNAIPFTFHHYIIDLAKEGKLHSIVDSLFYSRLYKKEKRVYGDTDYDRFDFFTNRFLQSFNKAAFDDFFSSRVEYPNQIKILFQMFFTKMEKLKTDVIASAQILGSWLNQVAYFAAKEEADSRISPGNIFEEKAKFLVMMESSIYAAKRGDALIAQILILAGRLSKNEAPKEALLFMEKTITGEIDLSVAKNLLIAYMRIRREEKQRDLNSVKNDDAIPSDINIDDLTNT
;
A
#
# COMPACT_ATOMS: atom_id res chain seq x y z
N MET A 1 7.70 10.34 -33.08
CA MET A 1 7.63 9.12 -32.23
C MET A 1 7.40 9.58 -30.80
N ASN A 2 6.18 9.46 -30.25
CA ASN A 2 5.81 10.21 -29.05
C ASN A 2 5.61 9.31 -27.82
N THR A 3 6.68 9.04 -27.06
CA THR A 3 6.61 8.36 -25.74
C THR A 3 6.12 9.27 -24.62
N ASN A 4 5.39 10.34 -24.95
CA ASN A 4 4.86 11.27 -23.97
C ASN A 4 3.86 10.60 -23.00
N HIS A 5 3.13 9.58 -23.43
CA HIS A 5 2.22 8.87 -22.54
C HIS A 5 2.98 7.91 -21.60
N TYR A 6 2.84 8.09 -20.28
CA TYR A 6 3.52 7.30 -19.24
C TYR A 6 3.41 5.78 -19.44
N TYR A 7 2.24 5.27 -19.84
CA TYR A 7 2.02 3.85 -20.10
C TYR A 7 2.85 3.30 -21.28
N ILE A 8 3.02 4.09 -22.33
CA ILE A 8 3.83 3.73 -23.51
C ILE A 8 5.31 3.88 -23.16
N ARG A 9 5.66 4.94 -22.43
CA ARG A 9 7.02 5.18 -21.92
C ARG A 9 7.52 4.01 -21.07
N TYR A 10 6.65 3.43 -20.23
CA TYR A 10 6.98 2.26 -19.41
C TYR A 10 7.36 1.05 -20.25
N GLY A 11 6.63 0.78 -21.33
CA GLY A 11 6.92 -0.31 -22.23
C GLY A 11 8.25 -0.11 -22.95
N CYS A 12 8.53 1.12 -23.37
CA CYS A 12 9.81 1.49 -23.95
C CYS A 12 10.96 1.31 -22.94
N ALA A 13 10.77 1.70 -21.67
CA ALA A 13 11.77 1.53 -20.62
C ALA A 13 12.04 0.04 -20.33
N ILE A 14 11.01 -0.80 -20.35
CA ILE A 14 11.14 -2.26 -20.23
C ILE A 14 11.95 -2.82 -21.39
N THR A 15 11.68 -2.40 -22.63
CA THR A 15 12.44 -2.87 -23.80
C THR A 15 13.91 -2.47 -23.71
N LEU A 16 14.22 -1.24 -23.28
CA LEU A 16 15.59 -0.80 -23.03
C LEU A 16 16.27 -1.66 -21.97
N TYR A 17 15.58 -1.90 -20.84
CA TYR A 17 16.09 -2.68 -19.72
C TYR A 17 16.36 -4.14 -20.10
N ASP A 18 15.38 -4.81 -20.71
CA ASP A 18 15.45 -6.23 -21.09
C ASP A 18 16.58 -6.52 -22.07
N ASN A 19 16.85 -5.59 -22.99
CA ASN A 19 17.82 -5.75 -24.06
C ASN A 19 19.18 -5.10 -23.75
N HIS A 20 19.35 -4.52 -22.56
CA HIS A 20 20.56 -3.78 -22.14
C HIS A 20 20.95 -2.67 -23.13
N VAL A 21 19.95 -1.97 -23.68
CA VAL A 21 20.14 -0.87 -24.63
C VAL A 21 19.93 0.47 -23.93
N SER A 22 20.84 1.42 -24.14
CA SER A 22 20.78 2.74 -23.47
C SER A 22 19.96 3.78 -24.25
N GLU A 23 19.84 3.62 -25.57
CA GLU A 23 19.23 4.60 -26.47
C GLU A 23 18.02 4.01 -27.19
N ARG A 24 16.92 4.77 -27.21
CA ARG A 24 15.67 4.34 -27.86
C ARG A 24 15.85 4.12 -29.36
N GLU A 25 16.68 4.91 -30.01
CA GLU A 25 16.89 4.94 -31.44
C GLU A 25 17.45 3.62 -31.99
N ARG A 26 18.05 2.82 -31.10
CA ARG A 26 18.63 1.50 -31.39
C ARG A 26 17.64 0.34 -31.26
N LEU A 27 16.42 0.60 -30.78
CA LEU A 27 15.39 -0.43 -30.67
C LEU A 27 14.84 -0.79 -32.06
N THR A 28 14.86 -2.09 -32.37
CA THR A 28 14.33 -2.67 -33.61
C THR A 28 13.16 -3.62 -33.29
N PRO A 29 12.44 -4.15 -34.30
CA PRO A 29 11.43 -5.18 -34.06
C PRO A 29 11.94 -6.40 -33.28
N LYS A 30 13.24 -6.71 -33.38
CA LYS A 30 13.86 -7.84 -32.68
C LYS A 30 13.85 -7.65 -31.15
N GLU A 31 14.25 -6.48 -30.65
CA GLU A 31 14.24 -6.19 -29.22
C GLU A 31 12.82 -6.13 -28.66
N LEU A 32 11.86 -5.60 -29.43
CA LEU A 32 10.43 -5.60 -29.07
C LEU A 32 9.89 -7.03 -28.94
N ARG A 33 10.23 -7.90 -29.90
CA ARG A 33 9.85 -9.31 -29.89
C ARG A 33 10.41 -10.03 -28.66
N PHE A 34 11.70 -9.82 -28.36
CA PHE A 34 12.34 -10.40 -27.19
C PHE A 34 11.61 -10.02 -25.88
N SER A 35 11.29 -8.73 -25.69
CA SER A 35 10.53 -8.29 -24.52
C SER A 35 9.13 -8.88 -24.43
N ILE A 36 8.43 -9.06 -25.57
CA ILE A 36 7.12 -9.74 -25.56
C ILE A 36 7.27 -11.22 -25.22
N GLU A 37 8.25 -11.93 -25.79
CA GLU A 37 8.48 -13.34 -25.48
C GLU A 37 8.79 -13.54 -23.99
N LYS A 38 9.65 -12.69 -23.43
CA LYS A 38 9.96 -12.66 -22.00
C LYS A 38 8.72 -12.39 -21.16
N ALA A 39 7.91 -11.38 -21.49
CA ALA A 39 6.72 -11.03 -20.73
C ALA A 39 5.60 -12.10 -20.81
N VAL A 40 5.41 -12.74 -21.97
CA VAL A 40 4.40 -13.80 -22.17
C VAL A 40 4.77 -15.08 -21.40
N SER A 41 6.05 -15.29 -21.07
CA SER A 41 6.48 -16.43 -20.24
C SER A 41 5.84 -16.43 -18.84
N SER A 42 5.45 -15.24 -18.34
CA SER A 42 4.80 -15.06 -17.04
C SER A 42 3.31 -14.78 -17.12
N PHE A 43 2.65 -15.11 -18.23
CA PHE A 43 1.24 -14.74 -18.46
C PHE A 43 0.25 -15.37 -17.45
N ARG A 44 0.50 -16.61 -17.03
CA ARG A 44 -0.28 -17.29 -15.98
C ARG A 44 0.60 -17.82 -14.87
N ILE A 45 -0.04 -18.14 -13.76
CA ILE A 45 0.56 -18.80 -12.61
C ILE A 45 -0.16 -20.14 -12.42
N GLN A 46 0.60 -21.22 -12.22
CA GLN A 46 0.09 -22.58 -12.05
C GLN A 46 0.68 -23.24 -10.80
N ALA A 47 -0.16 -23.95 -10.04
CA ALA A 47 0.25 -24.78 -8.92
C ALA A 47 1.14 -25.94 -9.40
N GLN A 48 2.25 -26.18 -8.72
CA GLN A 48 3.12 -27.32 -9.01
C GLN A 48 2.56 -28.58 -8.36
N GLU A 49 2.20 -29.55 -9.19
CA GLU A 49 1.72 -30.87 -8.75
C GLU A 49 2.89 -31.79 -8.33
N PRO A 50 2.64 -32.80 -7.47
CA PRO A 50 1.38 -33.09 -6.78
C PRO A 50 1.20 -32.25 -5.50
N PHE A 51 -0.05 -31.96 -5.13
CA PHE A 51 -0.39 -31.32 -3.86
C PHE A 51 -1.62 -31.98 -3.22
N SER A 52 -1.66 -31.98 -1.89
CA SER A 52 -2.72 -32.63 -1.09
C SER A 52 -3.75 -31.62 -0.58
N PRO A 53 -5.01 -32.02 -0.35
CA PRO A 53 -5.99 -31.19 0.34
C PRO A 53 -5.47 -30.69 1.70
N GLY A 54 -5.77 -29.43 2.04
CA GLY A 54 -5.31 -28.80 3.29
C GLY A 54 -3.80 -28.45 3.34
N SER A 55 -3.06 -28.67 2.25
CA SER A 55 -1.62 -28.37 2.20
C SER A 55 -1.31 -26.98 1.59
N LYS A 56 -0.04 -26.61 1.55
CA LYS A 56 0.46 -25.46 0.78
C LYS A 56 1.15 -25.95 -0.48
N ALA A 57 0.78 -25.37 -1.62
CA ALA A 57 1.44 -25.62 -2.89
C ALA A 57 2.30 -24.42 -3.30
N ARG A 58 3.46 -24.72 -3.91
CA ARG A 58 4.26 -23.71 -4.59
C ARG A 58 3.73 -23.56 -6.03
N PHE A 59 3.67 -22.32 -6.49
CA PHE A 59 3.24 -21.98 -7.83
C PHE A 59 4.44 -21.55 -8.68
N SER A 60 4.28 -21.58 -10.00
CA SER A 60 5.27 -21.09 -10.95
C SER A 60 4.61 -20.33 -12.10
N PHE A 61 5.35 -19.40 -12.68
CA PHE A 61 4.96 -18.71 -13.90
C PHE A 61 4.95 -19.69 -15.08
N VAL A 62 3.92 -19.62 -15.91
CA VAL A 62 3.77 -20.49 -17.09
C VAL A 62 3.28 -19.70 -18.30
N LYS A 63 3.86 -20.04 -19.46
CA LYS A 63 3.43 -19.58 -20.78
C LYS A 63 2.19 -20.36 -21.21
N ARG A 64 1.00 -19.94 -20.75
CA ARG A 64 -0.26 -20.63 -21.07
C ARG A 64 -1.40 -19.66 -21.37
N LYS A 65 -2.10 -19.88 -22.48
CA LYS A 65 -3.28 -19.10 -22.89
C LYS A 65 -4.47 -19.32 -21.96
N ASP A 66 -4.83 -20.58 -21.75
CA ASP A 66 -6.08 -20.96 -21.08
C ASP A 66 -5.92 -21.03 -19.56
N GLY A 67 -6.93 -20.54 -18.85
CA GLY A 67 -7.02 -20.56 -17.40
C GLY A 67 -7.89 -21.71 -16.91
N ASN A 68 -7.61 -22.18 -15.70
CA ASN A 68 -8.46 -23.14 -15.01
C ASN A 68 -8.26 -22.96 -13.50
N THR A 69 -9.13 -22.17 -12.88
CA THR A 69 -9.02 -21.86 -11.45
C THR A 69 -9.20 -23.09 -10.55
N LYS A 70 -9.95 -24.11 -11.00
CA LYS A 70 -10.12 -25.36 -10.25
C LYS A 70 -8.83 -26.15 -10.15
N ASN A 71 -7.96 -26.04 -11.16
CA ASN A 71 -6.66 -26.71 -11.19
C ASN A 71 -5.52 -25.74 -10.80
N GLY A 72 -5.84 -24.61 -10.16
CA GLY A 72 -4.84 -23.64 -9.71
C GLY A 72 -4.13 -22.88 -10.83
N ILE A 73 -4.74 -22.75 -12.01
CA ILE A 73 -4.20 -21.97 -13.14
C ILE A 73 -4.90 -20.61 -13.18
N PHE A 74 -4.18 -19.58 -12.77
CA PHE A 74 -4.68 -18.21 -12.64
C PHE A 74 -4.00 -17.27 -13.63
N LEU A 75 -4.69 -16.20 -14.04
CA LEU A 75 -4.06 -15.06 -14.70
C LEU A 75 -3.12 -14.36 -13.71
N SER A 76 -1.89 -14.07 -14.14
CA SER A 76 -0.91 -13.42 -13.27
C SER A 76 -1.38 -12.02 -12.82
N PRO A 77 -1.05 -11.60 -11.58
CA PRO A 77 -1.55 -10.33 -11.02
C PRO A 77 -1.04 -9.09 -11.77
N HIS A 78 0.10 -9.20 -12.46
CA HIS A 78 0.64 -8.11 -13.28
C HIS A 78 -0.06 -7.95 -14.63
N ILE A 79 -0.87 -8.91 -15.10
CA ILE A 79 -1.59 -8.75 -16.36
C ILE A 79 -2.82 -7.88 -16.12
N VAL A 80 -2.80 -6.65 -16.64
CA VAL A 80 -3.84 -5.63 -16.39
C VAL A 80 -5.06 -5.85 -17.29
N THR A 81 -5.78 -6.94 -17.03
CA THR A 81 -7.02 -7.28 -17.71
C THR A 81 -7.86 -8.20 -16.81
N LYS A 82 -9.14 -8.35 -17.13
CA LYS A 82 -9.98 -9.40 -16.57
C LYS A 82 -9.66 -10.73 -17.26
N ASP A 83 -9.79 -11.84 -16.52
CA ASP A 83 -9.53 -13.19 -17.07
C ASP A 83 -10.38 -13.50 -18.31
N MET A 84 -11.65 -13.05 -18.32
CA MET A 84 -12.55 -13.15 -19.49
C MET A 84 -12.06 -12.41 -20.75
N HIS A 85 -11.10 -11.49 -20.61
CA HIS A 85 -10.51 -10.73 -21.71
C HIS A 85 -9.04 -11.09 -21.97
N ALA A 86 -8.45 -11.97 -21.14
CA ALA A 86 -7.05 -12.38 -21.26
C ALA A 86 -6.73 -12.99 -22.64
N GLN A 87 -7.68 -13.73 -23.23
CA GLN A 87 -7.52 -14.28 -24.59
C GLN A 87 -7.26 -13.19 -25.65
N LYS A 88 -7.85 -12.00 -25.51
CA LYS A 88 -7.64 -10.90 -26.47
C LYS A 88 -6.22 -10.35 -26.38
N VAL A 89 -5.71 -10.20 -25.15
CA VAL A 89 -4.32 -9.77 -24.89
C VAL A 89 -3.34 -10.82 -25.44
N TRP A 90 -3.56 -12.10 -25.13
CA TRP A 90 -2.74 -13.20 -25.66
C TRP A 90 -2.71 -13.20 -27.19
N THR A 91 -3.88 -13.09 -27.83
CA THR A 91 -3.99 -13.08 -29.30
C THR A 91 -3.22 -11.91 -29.91
N LYS A 92 -3.23 -10.72 -29.28
CA LYS A 92 -2.45 -9.57 -29.75
C LYS A 92 -0.95 -9.82 -29.62
N ALA A 93 -0.50 -10.43 -28.52
CA ALA A 93 0.89 -10.81 -28.34
C ALA A 93 1.35 -11.86 -29.36
N SER A 94 0.60 -12.95 -29.52
CA SER A 94 0.90 -13.98 -30.53
C SER A 94 0.97 -13.42 -31.94
N LYS A 95 0.01 -12.57 -32.32
CA LYS A 95 0.02 -11.91 -33.63
C LYS A 95 1.31 -11.11 -33.85
N PHE A 96 1.79 -10.36 -32.86
CA PHE A 96 3.05 -9.62 -33.01
C PHE A 96 4.26 -10.56 -33.14
N LEU A 97 4.30 -11.64 -32.35
CA LEU A 97 5.37 -12.64 -32.39
C LEU A 97 5.44 -13.43 -33.70
N GLU A 98 4.31 -13.59 -34.37
CA GLU A 98 4.18 -14.27 -35.67
C GLU A 98 4.57 -13.38 -36.86
N ILE A 99 4.65 -12.05 -36.69
CA ILE A 99 5.04 -11.19 -37.80
C ILE A 99 6.52 -11.37 -38.09
N ASP A 100 6.79 -11.87 -39.30
CA ASP A 100 8.15 -12.02 -39.80
C ASP A 100 8.68 -10.68 -40.34
N TYR A 101 9.27 -9.94 -39.41
CA TYR A 101 10.00 -8.71 -39.69
C TYR A 101 11.45 -8.97 -40.11
N LEU A 102 12.05 -10.11 -39.79
CA LEU A 102 13.49 -10.34 -39.94
C LEU A 102 13.94 -10.33 -41.41
N GLY A 103 14.83 -9.40 -41.75
CA GLY A 103 15.55 -9.37 -43.03
C GLY A 103 14.88 -8.57 -44.14
N LYS A 104 13.99 -7.63 -43.81
CA LYS A 104 13.31 -6.77 -44.81
C LYS A 104 13.78 -5.32 -44.68
N ASP A 105 14.11 -4.68 -45.81
CA ASP A 105 14.57 -3.28 -45.84
C ASP A 105 13.55 -2.28 -45.23
N ASN A 106 12.27 -2.67 -45.11
CA ASN A 106 11.16 -1.83 -44.63
C ASN A 106 10.73 -2.13 -43.17
N GLU A 107 11.56 -2.82 -42.39
CA GLU A 107 11.27 -3.23 -40.99
C GLU A 107 10.76 -2.08 -40.11
N ARG A 108 11.35 -0.88 -40.25
CA ARG A 108 11.01 0.29 -39.45
C ARG A 108 9.74 0.99 -39.91
N GLU A 109 9.41 0.94 -41.20
CA GLU A 109 8.20 1.56 -41.76
C GLU A 109 6.92 0.86 -41.27
N GLY A 110 6.96 -0.46 -41.11
CA GLY A 110 5.85 -1.25 -40.58
C GLY A 110 5.47 -0.86 -39.15
N LEU A 111 6.46 -0.53 -38.32
CA LEU A 111 6.26 -0.07 -36.94
C LEU A 111 5.67 1.33 -36.84
N LEU A 112 5.94 2.19 -37.83
CA LEU A 112 5.45 3.57 -37.88
C LEU A 112 3.98 3.68 -38.36
N LYS A 113 3.42 2.59 -38.91
CA LYS A 113 2.02 2.55 -39.35
C LYS A 113 1.09 2.85 -38.18
N LYS A 114 0.15 3.78 -38.39
CA LYS A 114 -0.85 4.13 -37.38
C LYS A 114 -2.09 3.26 -37.50
N ASP A 115 -2.59 2.77 -36.38
CA ASP A 115 -3.84 2.03 -36.27
C ASP A 115 -4.55 2.38 -34.96
N ASN A 116 -5.83 2.06 -34.85
CA ASN A 116 -6.63 2.29 -33.65
C ASN A 116 -6.12 1.39 -32.52
N VAL A 117 -5.73 2.00 -31.40
CA VAL A 117 -5.33 1.23 -30.22
C VAL A 117 -6.52 0.55 -29.56
N SER A 118 -6.34 -0.69 -29.13
CA SER A 118 -7.38 -1.45 -28.42
C SER A 118 -7.06 -1.61 -26.93
N MET A 119 -8.09 -1.90 -26.12
CA MET A 119 -7.91 -2.20 -24.70
C MET A 119 -7.05 -3.45 -24.44
N SER A 120 -6.92 -4.33 -25.43
CA SER A 120 -5.99 -5.47 -25.37
C SER A 120 -4.52 -5.09 -25.55
N ASN A 121 -4.23 -3.91 -26.12
CA ASN A 121 -2.88 -3.35 -26.16
C ASN A 121 -2.62 -2.50 -24.91
N ILE A 122 -3.51 -1.54 -24.66
CA ILE A 122 -3.43 -0.60 -23.55
C ILE A 122 -4.78 -0.59 -22.82
N PRO A 123 -4.86 -1.04 -21.56
CA PRO A 123 -6.12 -1.24 -20.84
C PRO A 123 -6.94 0.04 -20.64
N ILE A 124 -6.32 1.21 -20.79
CA ILE A 124 -6.93 2.53 -20.60
C ILE A 124 -7.17 3.28 -21.93
N SER A 125 -6.96 2.61 -23.06
CA SER A 125 -7.16 3.22 -24.39
C SER A 125 -8.57 3.73 -24.65
N GLY A 126 -9.58 3.22 -23.94
CA GLY A 126 -10.96 3.74 -24.02
C GLY A 126 -11.12 5.14 -23.42
N GLU A 127 -10.21 5.56 -22.53
CA GLU A 127 -10.21 6.88 -21.90
C GLU A 127 -9.38 7.91 -22.69
N TYR A 128 -8.76 7.50 -23.79
CA TYR A 128 -8.01 8.43 -24.62
C TYR A 128 -8.94 9.42 -25.29
N LEU A 129 -8.52 10.69 -25.37
CA LEU A 129 -9.28 11.72 -26.05
C LEU A 129 -9.17 11.51 -27.56
N THR A 130 -10.32 11.51 -28.23
CA THR A 130 -10.43 11.52 -29.68
C THR A 130 -10.95 12.88 -30.13
N PHE A 131 -10.24 13.51 -31.06
CA PHE A 131 -10.62 14.79 -31.64
C PHE A 131 -11.07 14.55 -33.08
N GLY A 132 -12.35 14.79 -33.37
CA GLY A 132 -12.90 14.84 -34.72
C GLY A 132 -13.27 16.27 -35.12
N GLU A 133 -13.48 16.51 -36.42
CA GLU A 133 -13.87 17.83 -36.95
C GLU A 133 -15.18 18.37 -36.37
N LYS A 134 -16.06 17.48 -35.87
CA LYS A 134 -17.39 17.84 -35.34
C LYS A 134 -17.57 17.59 -33.85
N ASP A 135 -16.81 16.66 -33.26
CA ASP A 135 -16.96 16.28 -31.85
C ASP A 135 -15.62 15.90 -31.20
N THR A 136 -15.48 16.27 -29.93
CA THR A 136 -14.44 15.74 -29.04
C THR A 136 -15.06 14.66 -28.17
N GLY A 137 -14.49 13.46 -28.20
CA GLY A 137 -14.99 12.29 -27.49
C GLY A 137 -13.91 11.54 -26.73
N ARG A 138 -14.34 10.49 -26.01
CA ARG A 138 -13.44 9.44 -25.50
C ARG A 138 -13.47 8.26 -26.46
N GLY A 139 -12.31 7.70 -26.81
CA GLY A 139 -12.24 6.59 -27.74
C GLY A 139 -10.81 6.16 -28.09
N SER A 140 -10.69 5.16 -28.95
CA SER A 140 -9.40 4.61 -29.37
C SER A 140 -8.62 5.59 -30.26
N ALA A 141 -7.55 6.17 -29.73
CA ALA A 141 -6.65 7.01 -30.51
C ALA A 141 -5.91 6.20 -31.60
N LYS A 142 -5.54 6.86 -32.70
CA LYS A 142 -4.66 6.29 -33.73
C LYS A 142 -3.20 6.52 -33.33
N ILE A 143 -2.51 5.44 -32.95
CA ILE A 143 -1.09 5.46 -32.57
C ILE A 143 -0.31 4.45 -33.42
N SER A 144 1.01 4.62 -33.48
CA SER A 144 1.88 3.73 -34.25
C SER A 144 1.86 2.29 -33.73
N VAL A 145 2.12 1.30 -34.58
CA VAL A 145 2.28 -0.10 -34.16
C VAL A 145 3.35 -0.22 -33.08
N GLU A 146 4.46 0.53 -33.21
CA GLU A 146 5.51 0.61 -32.18
C GLU A 146 4.94 1.01 -30.80
N GLU A 147 4.16 2.10 -30.74
CA GLU A 147 3.55 2.59 -29.51
C GLU A 147 2.53 1.61 -28.94
N GLN A 148 1.78 0.90 -29.80
CA GLN A 148 0.89 -0.18 -29.38
C GLN A 148 1.67 -1.37 -28.78
N THR A 149 2.82 -1.68 -29.35
CA THR A 149 3.71 -2.75 -28.89
C THR A 149 4.31 -2.41 -27.53
N TYR A 150 4.81 -1.17 -27.33
CA TYR A 150 5.23 -0.74 -25.99
C TYR A 150 4.07 -0.82 -24.99
N GLY A 151 2.89 -0.35 -25.36
CA GLY A 151 1.69 -0.50 -24.51
C GLY A 151 1.40 -1.95 -24.14
N LEU A 152 1.50 -2.87 -25.11
CA LEU A 152 1.33 -4.29 -24.88
C LEU A 152 2.40 -4.87 -23.94
N ILE A 153 3.67 -4.46 -24.10
CA ILE A 153 4.78 -4.84 -23.20
C ILE A 153 4.48 -4.38 -21.77
N THR A 154 4.02 -3.14 -21.58
CA THR A 154 3.59 -2.64 -20.26
C THR A 154 2.47 -3.50 -19.68
N THR A 155 1.48 -3.88 -20.49
CA THR A 155 0.37 -4.74 -20.03
C THR A 155 0.85 -6.12 -19.59
N LEU A 156 1.84 -6.69 -20.27
CA LEU A 156 2.30 -8.07 -20.07
C LEU A 156 3.42 -8.22 -19.03
N THR A 157 4.31 -7.24 -18.88
CA THR A 157 5.55 -7.45 -18.11
C THR A 157 5.31 -7.75 -16.62
N PRO A 158 6.04 -8.70 -16.00
CA PRO A 158 6.03 -8.89 -14.56
C PRO A 158 6.80 -7.79 -13.81
N LEU A 159 7.68 -7.06 -14.50
CA LEU A 159 8.51 -5.98 -13.95
C LEU A 159 7.73 -4.67 -13.81
N LYS A 160 6.54 -4.75 -13.24
CA LYS A 160 5.76 -3.59 -12.78
C LYS A 160 5.07 -3.92 -11.46
N PRO A 161 4.99 -2.97 -10.51
CA PRO A 161 4.25 -3.20 -9.28
C PRO A 161 2.78 -3.47 -9.58
N ALA A 162 2.27 -4.58 -9.08
CA ALA A 162 0.93 -5.04 -9.30
C ALA A 162 0.37 -5.83 -8.11
N LEU A 163 -0.94 -5.71 -7.90
CA LEU A 163 -1.70 -6.42 -6.89
C LEU A 163 -3.13 -6.67 -7.39
N GLN A 164 -3.87 -7.52 -6.71
CA GLN A 164 -5.28 -7.78 -6.98
C GLN A 164 -6.15 -7.22 -5.86
N VAL A 165 -7.15 -6.41 -6.23
CA VAL A 165 -8.20 -5.92 -5.32
C VAL A 165 -9.50 -6.59 -5.76
N GLY A 166 -10.08 -7.40 -4.88
CA GLY A 166 -11.21 -8.26 -5.23
C GLY A 166 -10.88 -9.23 -6.39
N LYS A 167 -11.47 -9.00 -7.57
CA LYS A 167 -11.25 -9.82 -8.78
C LYS A 167 -10.44 -9.09 -9.86
N ASP A 168 -10.13 -7.82 -9.65
CA ASP A 168 -9.49 -6.97 -10.64
C ASP A 168 -8.00 -6.84 -10.33
N ASN A 169 -7.19 -6.91 -11.39
CA ASN A 169 -5.75 -6.69 -11.32
C ASN A 169 -5.45 -5.19 -11.48
N PHE A 170 -4.61 -4.67 -10.59
CA PHE A 170 -4.17 -3.29 -10.55
C PHE A 170 -2.66 -3.23 -10.72
N CYS A 171 -2.17 -2.23 -11.43
CA CYS A 171 -0.75 -1.89 -11.42
C CYS A 171 -0.51 -0.43 -11.07
N ILE A 172 0.70 -0.13 -10.60
CA ILE A 172 1.13 1.22 -10.26
C ILE A 172 2.23 1.61 -11.25
N ILE A 173 2.02 2.71 -11.97
CA ILE A 173 2.98 3.23 -12.96
C ILE A 173 3.31 4.69 -12.64
N PRO A 174 4.58 5.03 -12.38
CA PRO A 174 4.98 6.43 -12.22
C PRO A 174 5.05 7.14 -13.58
N ASP A 175 4.65 8.40 -13.65
CA ASP A 175 4.93 9.28 -14.79
C ASP A 175 6.21 10.06 -14.51
N ILE A 176 7.33 9.41 -14.82
CA ILE A 176 8.68 9.94 -14.67
C ILE A 176 9.43 9.86 -16.02
N PRO A 177 10.49 10.67 -16.22
CA PRO A 177 11.33 10.61 -17.41
C PRO A 177 11.86 9.19 -17.71
N LEU A 178 12.12 8.91 -18.99
CA LEU A 178 12.46 7.57 -19.48
C LEU A 178 13.66 6.95 -18.77
N ASN A 179 14.73 7.72 -18.55
CA ASN A 179 15.92 7.26 -17.82
C ASN A 179 15.61 6.88 -16.37
N GLN A 180 14.84 7.71 -15.66
CA GLN A 180 14.42 7.43 -14.28
C GLN A 180 13.45 6.23 -14.21
N MET A 181 12.68 6.01 -15.28
CA MET A 181 11.81 4.84 -15.40
C MET A 181 12.60 3.53 -15.57
N VAL A 182 13.72 3.56 -16.29
CA VAL A 182 14.65 2.42 -16.36
C VAL A 182 15.24 2.13 -14.98
N ASP A 183 15.66 3.17 -14.23
CA ASP A 183 16.15 3.01 -12.85
C ASP A 183 15.08 2.40 -11.93
N PHE A 184 13.82 2.85 -12.05
CA PHE A 184 12.68 2.29 -11.32
C PHE A 184 12.48 0.80 -11.63
N ILE A 185 12.51 0.42 -12.91
CA ILE A 185 12.38 -0.97 -13.36
C ILE A 185 13.54 -1.82 -12.83
N ALA A 186 14.78 -1.32 -12.92
CA ALA A 186 15.98 -2.01 -12.46
C ALA A 186 15.93 -2.29 -10.94
N LEU A 187 15.44 -1.33 -10.15
CA LEU A 187 15.21 -1.54 -8.73
C LEU A 187 14.10 -2.56 -8.48
N PHE A 188 12.99 -2.44 -9.21
CA PHE A 188 11.84 -3.31 -9.04
C PHE A 188 12.15 -4.77 -9.39
N ASP A 189 12.96 -5.02 -10.42
CA ASP A 189 13.41 -6.36 -10.79
C ASP A 189 14.16 -7.03 -9.62
N LYS A 190 15.10 -6.32 -9.00
CA LYS A 190 15.82 -6.79 -7.82
C LYS A 190 14.87 -7.09 -6.66
N MET A 191 13.94 -6.18 -6.37
CA MET A 191 12.92 -6.37 -5.33
C MET A 191 12.05 -7.60 -5.60
N GLN A 192 11.64 -7.79 -6.85
CA GLN A 192 10.80 -8.91 -7.27
C GLN A 192 11.55 -10.25 -7.14
N ILE A 193 12.82 -10.33 -7.57
CA ILE A 193 13.63 -11.55 -7.42
C ILE A 193 13.72 -11.95 -5.94
N THR A 194 14.03 -11.00 -5.06
CA THR A 194 14.06 -11.26 -3.61
C THR A 194 12.70 -11.74 -3.11
N HIS A 195 11.61 -11.11 -3.52
CA HIS A 195 10.26 -11.49 -3.11
C HIS A 195 9.84 -12.89 -3.60
N LEU A 196 10.11 -13.21 -4.87
CA LEU A 196 9.77 -14.50 -5.49
C LEU A 196 10.54 -15.67 -4.88
N SER A 197 11.77 -15.42 -4.39
CA SER A 197 12.56 -16.44 -3.70
C SER A 197 11.97 -16.87 -2.35
N GLY A 198 11.15 -16.01 -1.74
CA GLY A 198 10.48 -16.25 -0.48
C GLY A 198 9.13 -16.98 -0.61
N GLU A 199 8.14 -16.50 0.13
CA GLU A 199 6.81 -17.12 0.22
C GLU A 199 5.80 -16.59 -0.80
N ALA A 200 6.19 -15.67 -1.68
CA ALA A 200 5.29 -15.03 -2.65
C ALA A 200 4.52 -16.06 -3.50
N MET A 201 5.20 -17.12 -3.91
CA MET A 201 4.65 -18.17 -4.76
C MET A 201 3.94 -19.29 -3.97
N LEU A 202 3.76 -19.15 -2.66
CA LEU A 202 3.01 -20.12 -1.86
C LEU A 202 1.52 -19.78 -1.84
N GLY A 203 0.68 -20.76 -2.11
CA GLY A 203 -0.78 -20.69 -1.96
C GLY A 203 -1.31 -21.87 -1.16
N ASN A 204 -2.45 -21.68 -0.51
CA ASN A 204 -3.12 -22.74 0.24
C ASN A 204 -3.98 -23.58 -0.70
N ILE A 205 -4.10 -24.87 -0.42
CA ILE A 205 -5.05 -25.78 -1.05
C ILE A 205 -6.18 -26.03 -0.05
N ASP A 206 -7.43 -25.85 -0.47
CA ASP A 206 -8.57 -26.14 0.41
C ASP A 206 -8.71 -27.64 0.72
N ASN A 207 -9.61 -27.98 1.64
CA ASN A 207 -9.90 -29.37 1.99
C ASN A 207 -10.55 -30.17 0.85
N LYS A 208 -11.02 -29.50 -0.21
CA LYS A 208 -11.58 -30.11 -1.43
C LYS A 208 -10.53 -30.29 -2.52
N GLY A 209 -9.26 -29.94 -2.26
CA GLY A 209 -8.16 -30.03 -3.22
C GLY A 209 -8.11 -28.88 -4.24
N ILE A 210 -8.89 -27.81 -4.06
CA ILE A 210 -8.90 -26.64 -4.94
C ILE A 210 -7.81 -25.66 -4.51
N PRO A 211 -6.87 -25.30 -5.40
CA PRO A 211 -5.84 -24.33 -5.07
C PRO A 211 -6.41 -22.92 -4.95
N HIS A 212 -6.02 -22.19 -3.91
CA HIS A 212 -6.24 -20.75 -3.81
C HIS A 212 -5.09 -19.96 -4.43
N ARG A 213 -5.36 -18.68 -4.73
CA ARG A 213 -4.35 -17.78 -5.28
C ARG A 213 -3.15 -17.65 -4.34
N PRO A 214 -1.90 -17.74 -4.85
CA PRO A 214 -0.70 -17.55 -4.05
C PRO A 214 -0.54 -16.11 -3.53
N LYS A 215 0.34 -15.92 -2.55
CA LYS A 215 0.57 -14.62 -1.89
C LYS A 215 0.94 -13.48 -2.84
N ILE A 216 1.56 -13.76 -3.98
CA ILE A 216 1.92 -12.79 -5.02
C ILE A 216 0.72 -11.97 -5.53
N PHE A 217 -0.51 -12.45 -5.38
CA PHE A 217 -1.71 -11.69 -5.73
C PHE A 217 -1.99 -10.52 -4.78
N ARG A 218 -1.42 -10.51 -3.57
CA ARG A 218 -1.49 -9.37 -2.64
C ARG A 218 -0.53 -8.25 -3.02
N GLY A 219 0.47 -8.57 -3.84
CA GLY A 219 1.50 -7.67 -4.34
C GLY A 219 2.66 -8.49 -4.87
N ASN A 220 3.16 -8.16 -6.06
CA ASN A 220 4.34 -8.81 -6.65
C ASN A 220 5.68 -8.17 -6.22
N PHE A 221 5.69 -7.57 -5.03
CA PHE A 221 6.80 -6.86 -4.43
C PHE A 221 6.87 -7.18 -2.93
N PRO A 222 8.05 -7.09 -2.30
CA PRO A 222 8.23 -7.46 -0.90
C PRO A 222 7.39 -6.55 0.02
N ASN A 223 7.04 -7.07 1.19
CA ASN A 223 6.30 -6.33 2.20
C ASN A 223 4.94 -5.76 1.73
N SER A 224 4.33 -6.40 0.72
CA SER A 224 2.97 -6.07 0.29
C SER A 224 2.01 -6.23 1.49
N PRO A 225 1.17 -5.23 1.79
CA PRO A 225 0.30 -5.28 2.94
C PRO A 225 -0.80 -6.31 2.66
N LYS A 226 -1.35 -6.88 3.73
CA LYS A 226 -2.50 -7.79 3.60
C LYS A 226 -3.81 -7.05 3.24
N SER A 227 -3.77 -5.71 3.19
CA SER A 227 -4.83 -4.84 2.67
C SER A 227 -4.56 -4.49 1.22
N ASP A 228 -5.53 -4.74 0.36
CA ASP A 228 -5.52 -4.36 -1.04
C ASP A 228 -5.58 -2.83 -1.24
N ARG A 229 -6.16 -2.09 -0.28
CA ARG A 229 -6.26 -0.61 -0.32
C ARG A 229 -4.96 0.13 -0.02
N MET A 230 -3.99 -0.54 0.62
CA MET A 230 -2.72 0.06 1.03
C MET A 230 -1.54 -0.22 0.08
N GLY A 231 -1.81 -0.86 -1.08
CA GLY A 231 -0.76 -1.32 -2.00
C GLY A 231 0.20 -0.23 -2.47
N ALA A 232 -0.30 0.98 -2.76
CA ALA A 232 0.53 2.09 -3.23
C ALA A 232 1.52 2.57 -2.15
N ILE A 233 1.05 2.81 -0.93
CA ILE A 233 1.92 3.30 0.14
C ILE A 233 2.91 2.23 0.61
N ALA A 234 2.50 0.96 0.56
CA ALA A 234 3.39 -0.14 0.90
C ALA A 234 4.47 -0.39 -0.16
N LEU A 235 4.20 -0.14 -1.44
CA LEU A 235 5.27 -0.13 -2.46
C LEU A 235 6.34 0.90 -2.10
N LEU A 236 5.93 2.12 -1.73
CA LEU A 236 6.85 3.17 -1.30
C LEU A 236 7.65 2.74 -0.06
N GLY A 237 6.98 2.11 0.92
CA GLY A 237 7.64 1.53 2.10
C GLY A 237 8.65 0.43 1.74
N ALA A 238 8.32 -0.46 0.80
CA ALA A 238 9.19 -1.53 0.34
C ALA A 238 10.43 -1.00 -0.38
N ILE A 239 10.28 0.03 -1.22
CA ILE A 239 11.42 0.75 -1.82
C ILE A 239 12.31 1.35 -0.72
N GLY A 240 11.70 1.93 0.32
CA GLY A 240 12.40 2.49 1.48
C GLY A 240 13.19 1.46 2.30
N GLU A 241 12.69 0.23 2.45
CA GLU A 241 13.46 -0.86 3.08
C GLU A 241 14.68 -1.24 2.23
N PHE A 242 14.54 -1.27 0.91
CA PHE A 242 15.67 -1.51 0.01
C PHE A 242 16.72 -0.40 0.07
N ALA A 243 16.32 0.82 0.45
CA ALA A 243 17.25 1.91 0.67
C ALA A 243 18.19 1.69 1.87
N LYS A 244 17.84 0.79 2.81
CA LYS A 244 18.71 0.40 3.94
C LYS A 244 19.79 -0.61 3.54
N HIS A 245 19.55 -1.41 2.50
CA HIS A 245 20.52 -2.40 2.04
C HIS A 245 21.64 -1.70 1.26
N ALA A 246 22.88 -1.81 1.75
CA ALA A 246 24.03 -1.11 1.16
C ALA A 246 24.19 -1.34 -0.35
N GLU A 247 23.86 -2.54 -0.83
CA GLU A 247 23.93 -2.92 -2.25
C GLU A 247 22.95 -2.12 -3.14
N PHE A 248 21.76 -1.79 -2.63
CA PHE A 248 20.68 -1.17 -3.39
C PHE A 248 20.40 0.27 -3.00
N SER A 249 21.06 0.76 -1.94
CA SER A 249 20.78 2.05 -1.32
C SER A 249 20.84 3.21 -2.32
N THR A 250 21.87 3.30 -3.15
CA THR A 250 22.04 4.41 -4.10
C THR A 250 20.95 4.45 -5.16
N LEU A 251 20.58 3.29 -5.73
CA LEU A 251 19.51 3.17 -6.72
C LEU A 251 18.14 3.44 -6.08
N ALA A 252 17.89 2.87 -4.90
CA ALA A 252 16.64 3.09 -4.16
C ALA A 252 16.43 4.56 -3.80
N GLN A 253 17.47 5.26 -3.33
CA GLN A 253 17.41 6.69 -3.03
C GLN A 253 17.14 7.52 -4.29
N LYS A 254 17.82 7.22 -5.42
CA LYS A 254 17.55 7.87 -6.72
C LYS A 254 16.10 7.68 -7.16
N VAL A 255 15.58 6.46 -7.05
CA VAL A 255 14.18 6.16 -7.38
C VAL A 255 13.23 6.93 -6.46
N LEU A 256 13.44 6.94 -5.15
CA LEU A 256 12.61 7.71 -4.21
C LEU A 256 12.62 9.21 -4.54
N ASP A 257 13.78 9.77 -4.90
CA ASP A 257 13.87 11.17 -5.32
C ASP A 257 13.15 11.43 -6.66
N SER A 258 13.18 10.49 -7.60
CA SER A 258 12.41 10.60 -8.86
C SER A 258 10.89 10.62 -8.65
N LEU A 259 10.40 10.05 -7.54
CA LEU A 259 8.97 10.01 -7.21
C LEU A 259 8.49 11.30 -6.52
N LYS A 260 9.39 12.21 -6.11
CA LYS A 260 9.03 13.47 -5.46
C LYS A 260 8.35 14.41 -6.45
N GLY A 261 7.09 14.75 -6.16
CA GLY A 261 6.29 15.63 -7.02
C GLY A 261 5.82 14.98 -8.33
N SER A 262 6.16 13.72 -8.57
CA SER A 262 5.76 12.98 -9.76
C SER A 262 4.38 12.35 -9.56
N THR A 263 3.55 12.37 -10.60
CA THR A 263 2.25 11.70 -10.60
C THR A 263 2.45 10.20 -10.78
N LEU A 264 1.76 9.40 -9.98
CA LEU A 264 1.64 7.97 -10.18
C LEU A 264 0.22 7.64 -10.61
N TYR A 265 0.07 6.57 -11.37
CA TYR A 265 -1.21 6.09 -11.86
C TYR A 265 -1.48 4.70 -11.32
N LEU A 266 -2.61 4.56 -10.63
CA LEU A 266 -3.20 3.25 -10.34
C LEU A 266 -4.06 2.86 -11.54
N ILE A 267 -3.68 1.77 -12.22
CA ILE A 267 -4.28 1.39 -13.50
C ILE A 267 -5.01 0.06 -13.37
N THR A 268 -6.24 0.04 -13.88
CA THR A 268 -7.02 -1.17 -14.11
C THR A 268 -7.56 -1.20 -15.52
N TYR A 269 -8.22 -2.30 -15.87
CA TYR A 269 -8.92 -2.42 -17.13
C TYR A 269 -10.03 -1.36 -17.25
N GLY A 270 -9.80 -0.35 -18.10
CA GLY A 270 -10.73 0.75 -18.35
C GLY A 270 -10.65 1.93 -17.37
N ASN A 271 -9.68 1.97 -16.45
CA ASN A 271 -9.57 3.08 -15.51
C ASN A 271 -8.11 3.39 -15.15
N ALA A 272 -7.81 4.68 -14.99
CA ALA A 272 -6.54 5.18 -14.48
C ALA A 272 -6.83 6.27 -13.44
N ILE A 273 -6.38 6.04 -12.20
CA ILE A 273 -6.56 6.98 -11.10
C ILE A 273 -5.19 7.61 -10.80
N PRO A 274 -5.01 8.92 -11.05
CA PRO A 274 -3.79 9.62 -10.69
C PRO A 274 -3.73 9.86 -9.18
N PHE A 275 -2.53 9.77 -8.61
CA PHE A 275 -2.24 10.16 -7.24
C PHE A 275 -0.79 10.63 -7.11
N THR A 276 -0.48 11.29 -6.02
CA THR A 276 0.88 11.75 -5.69
C THR A 276 1.18 11.43 -4.24
N PHE A 277 2.47 11.27 -3.92
CA PHE A 277 2.92 11.19 -2.53
C PHE A 277 3.41 12.55 -2.06
N HIS A 278 3.00 12.95 -0.88
CA HIS A 278 3.57 14.10 -0.21
C HIS A 278 5.07 13.87 0.07
N HIS A 279 5.91 14.88 -0.14
CA HIS A 279 7.37 14.76 -0.04
C HIS A 279 7.84 14.26 1.34
N TYR A 280 7.22 14.70 2.44
CA TYR A 280 7.51 14.19 3.79
C TYR A 280 7.34 12.68 3.95
N ILE A 281 6.40 12.07 3.22
CA ILE A 281 6.18 10.63 3.27
C ILE A 281 7.23 9.89 2.45
N ILE A 282 7.67 10.47 1.34
CA ILE A 282 8.84 9.99 0.60
C ILE A 282 10.08 10.07 1.48
N ASP A 283 10.27 11.16 2.23
CA ASP A 283 11.42 11.28 3.15
C ASP A 283 11.38 10.22 4.26
N LEU A 284 10.21 9.90 4.82
CA LEU A 284 10.06 8.74 5.73
C LEU A 284 10.44 7.41 5.08
N ALA A 285 10.16 7.24 3.78
CA ALA A 285 10.60 6.06 3.04
C ALA A 285 12.11 6.06 2.84
N LYS A 286 12.73 7.21 2.51
CA LYS A 286 14.18 7.36 2.38
C LYS A 286 14.93 7.05 3.68
N GLU A 287 14.33 7.40 4.82
CA GLU A 287 14.82 7.05 6.16
C GLU A 287 14.53 5.59 6.55
N GLY A 288 13.80 4.83 5.72
CA GLY A 288 13.47 3.44 5.97
C GLY A 288 12.48 3.23 7.11
N LYS A 289 11.67 4.24 7.45
CA LYS A 289 10.70 4.17 8.56
C LYS A 289 9.27 3.89 8.08
N LEU A 290 8.98 4.13 6.80
CA LEU A 290 7.62 4.04 6.28
C LEU A 290 7.04 2.61 6.32
N HIS A 291 7.83 1.59 6.02
CA HIS A 291 7.33 0.21 6.01
C HIS A 291 6.80 -0.23 7.38
N SER A 292 7.58 0.01 8.45
CA SER A 292 7.15 -0.35 9.81
C SER A 292 5.91 0.42 10.26
N ILE A 293 5.77 1.69 9.85
CA ILE A 293 4.57 2.48 10.07
C ILE A 293 3.37 1.83 9.37
N VAL A 294 3.47 1.55 8.07
CA VAL A 294 2.39 0.94 7.27
C VAL A 294 1.97 -0.41 7.83
N ASP A 295 2.93 -1.27 8.15
CA ASP A 295 2.67 -2.61 8.69
C ASP A 295 2.00 -2.54 10.07
N SER A 296 2.49 -1.65 10.95
CA SER A 296 1.90 -1.46 12.28
C SER A 296 0.47 -0.89 12.24
N LEU A 297 0.14 -0.03 11.27
CA LEU A 297 -1.22 0.46 11.05
C LEU A 297 -2.16 -0.66 10.60
N PHE A 298 -1.71 -1.54 9.71
CA PHE A 298 -2.53 -2.65 9.23
C PHE A 298 -2.99 -3.58 10.39
N TYR A 299 -2.09 -3.86 11.33
CA TYR A 299 -2.35 -4.71 12.51
C TYR A 299 -2.98 -3.97 13.70
N SER A 300 -3.25 -2.67 13.58
CA SER A 300 -3.93 -1.91 14.63
C SER A 300 -5.38 -2.40 14.80
N ARG A 301 -5.85 -2.46 16.05
CA ARG A 301 -7.22 -2.91 16.39
C ARG A 301 -8.14 -1.70 16.55
N LEU A 302 -9.29 -1.72 15.88
CA LEU A 302 -10.31 -0.69 16.04
C LEU A 302 -11.08 -0.88 17.36
N TYR A 303 -11.57 0.21 17.94
CA TYR A 303 -12.39 0.18 19.14
C TYR A 303 -13.64 -0.71 18.97
N LYS A 304 -13.93 -1.57 19.95
CA LYS A 304 -15.04 -2.55 19.94
C LYS A 304 -15.03 -3.52 18.75
N LYS A 305 -13.88 -3.68 18.09
CA LYS A 305 -13.69 -4.69 17.04
C LYS A 305 -12.70 -5.73 17.52
N GLU A 306 -13.00 -6.97 17.17
CA GLU A 306 -12.10 -8.09 17.36
C GLU A 306 -10.93 -8.04 16.36
N LYS A 307 -10.21 -9.16 16.25
CA LYS A 307 -9.16 -9.33 15.24
C LYS A 307 -9.74 -9.06 13.85
N ARG A 308 -8.95 -8.38 13.00
CA ARG A 308 -9.32 -8.05 11.62
C ARG A 308 -9.77 -9.30 10.87
N VAL A 309 -10.97 -9.24 10.27
CA VAL A 309 -11.50 -10.25 9.35
C VAL A 309 -11.59 -9.65 7.95
N TYR A 310 -11.39 -10.48 6.93
CA TYR A 310 -11.53 -10.07 5.54
C TYR A 310 -12.98 -9.64 5.24
N GLY A 311 -13.16 -8.47 4.62
CA GLY A 311 -14.48 -7.93 4.29
C GLY A 311 -15.16 -7.11 5.40
N ASP A 312 -14.48 -6.85 6.53
CA ASP A 312 -14.99 -5.90 7.54
C ASP A 312 -14.93 -4.47 7.01
N THR A 313 -16.10 -3.86 6.84
CA THR A 313 -16.27 -2.52 6.27
C THR A 313 -15.58 -1.42 7.07
N ASP A 314 -15.43 -1.58 8.39
CA ASP A 314 -14.77 -0.59 9.25
C ASP A 314 -13.25 -0.61 9.07
N TYR A 315 -12.65 -1.81 8.98
CA TYR A 315 -11.23 -1.95 8.67
C TYR A 315 -10.92 -1.49 7.24
N ASP A 316 -11.79 -1.80 6.29
CA ASP A 316 -11.73 -1.32 4.91
C ASP A 316 -11.74 0.22 4.83
N ARG A 317 -12.64 0.85 5.60
CA ARG A 317 -12.72 2.32 5.70
C ARG A 317 -11.47 2.90 6.35
N PHE A 318 -10.99 2.28 7.43
CA PHE A 318 -9.76 2.68 8.10
C PHE A 318 -8.54 2.60 7.16
N ASP A 319 -8.40 1.53 6.39
CA ASP A 319 -7.30 1.36 5.43
C ASP A 319 -7.37 2.41 4.32
N PHE A 320 -8.56 2.71 3.84
CA PHE A 320 -8.76 3.75 2.84
C PHE A 320 -8.32 5.12 3.36
N PHE A 321 -8.77 5.51 4.56
CA PHE A 321 -8.37 6.79 5.16
C PHE A 321 -6.89 6.83 5.53
N THR A 322 -6.33 5.72 5.99
CA THR A 322 -4.90 5.60 6.25
C THR A 322 -4.09 5.80 4.98
N ASN A 323 -4.46 5.13 3.89
CA ASN A 323 -3.83 5.30 2.60
C ASN A 323 -3.95 6.75 2.09
N ARG A 324 -5.15 7.36 2.20
CA ARG A 324 -5.37 8.78 1.84
C ARG A 324 -4.48 9.72 2.66
N PHE A 325 -4.39 9.52 3.97
CA PHE A 325 -3.55 10.34 4.85
C PHE A 325 -2.07 10.21 4.51
N LEU A 326 -1.57 8.99 4.30
CA LEU A 326 -0.17 8.76 3.93
C LEU A 326 0.14 9.21 2.49
N GLN A 327 -0.84 9.34 1.60
CA GLN A 327 -0.60 9.91 0.28
C GLN A 327 -0.60 11.44 0.31
N SER A 328 -1.66 12.04 0.86
CA SER A 328 -1.89 13.49 0.78
C SER A 328 -1.20 14.28 1.91
N PHE A 329 -1.00 13.64 3.06
CA PHE A 329 -0.37 14.16 4.27
C PHE A 329 -0.81 15.59 4.67
N ASN A 330 -2.12 15.84 4.65
CA ASN A 330 -2.71 17.14 4.97
C ASN A 330 -3.77 17.03 6.07
N LYS A 331 -4.26 18.19 6.53
CA LYS A 331 -5.21 18.29 7.65
C LYS A 331 -6.51 17.51 7.41
N ALA A 332 -7.16 17.69 6.26
CA ALA A 332 -8.40 16.99 5.95
C ALA A 332 -8.24 15.46 5.94
N ALA A 333 -7.15 14.97 5.34
CA ALA A 333 -6.86 13.54 5.32
C ALA A 333 -6.47 13.00 6.70
N PHE A 334 -5.81 13.81 7.54
CA PHE A 334 -5.54 13.47 8.93
C PHE A 334 -6.84 13.32 9.72
N ASP A 335 -7.78 14.28 9.60
CA ASP A 335 -9.04 14.23 10.34
C ASP A 335 -9.89 13.01 9.94
N ASP A 336 -9.92 12.65 8.64
CA ASP A 336 -10.52 11.40 8.16
C ASP A 336 -9.88 10.16 8.80
N PHE A 337 -8.55 10.06 8.77
CA PHE A 337 -7.79 8.97 9.38
C PHE A 337 -8.03 8.88 10.90
N PHE A 338 -8.08 10.03 11.56
CA PHE A 338 -8.19 10.15 13.01
C PHE A 338 -9.61 9.92 13.53
N SER A 339 -10.60 9.93 12.64
CA SER A 339 -12.00 9.63 12.98
C SER A 339 -12.18 8.22 13.54
N SER A 340 -11.37 7.25 13.08
CA SER A 340 -11.34 5.90 13.61
C SER A 340 -10.70 5.89 15.00
N ARG A 341 -11.39 5.29 15.98
CA ARG A 341 -10.85 5.10 17.32
C ARG A 341 -9.94 3.88 17.33
N VAL A 342 -8.64 4.14 17.46
CA VAL A 342 -7.59 3.13 17.39
C VAL A 342 -6.58 3.40 18.49
N GLU A 343 -6.09 2.34 19.13
CA GLU A 343 -4.89 2.43 19.94
C GLU A 343 -3.68 2.06 19.07
N TYR A 344 -2.88 3.06 18.73
CA TYR A 344 -1.79 2.96 17.76
C TYR A 344 -0.51 2.37 18.37
N PRO A 345 0.25 1.57 17.62
CA PRO A 345 1.60 1.16 17.99
C PRO A 345 2.58 2.35 18.11
N ASN A 346 3.67 2.18 18.87
CA ASN A 346 4.68 3.22 19.07
C ASN A 346 5.34 3.73 17.78
N GLN A 347 5.39 2.89 16.74
CA GLN A 347 5.94 3.24 15.42
C GLN A 347 5.25 4.48 14.83
N ILE A 348 3.96 4.70 15.16
CA ILE A 348 3.15 5.82 14.65
C ILE A 348 3.56 7.15 15.27
N LYS A 349 4.27 7.14 16.40
CA LYS A 349 4.73 8.35 17.08
C LYS A 349 5.50 9.29 16.15
N ILE A 350 6.37 8.75 15.30
CA ILE A 350 7.18 9.52 14.34
C ILE A 350 6.27 10.21 13.31
N LEU A 351 5.23 9.52 12.83
CA LEU A 351 4.26 10.06 11.89
C LEU A 351 3.50 11.25 12.51
N PHE A 352 3.03 11.12 13.76
CA PHE A 352 2.37 12.21 14.47
C PHE A 352 3.30 13.39 14.75
N GLN A 353 4.52 13.13 15.24
CA GLN A 353 5.51 14.18 15.45
C GLN A 353 5.77 14.97 14.16
N MET A 354 5.95 14.27 13.03
CA MET A 354 6.13 14.89 11.73
C MET A 354 4.90 15.72 11.32
N PHE A 355 3.70 15.17 11.47
CA PHE A 355 2.46 15.88 11.11
C PHE A 355 2.29 17.18 11.90
N PHE A 356 2.35 17.11 13.24
CA PHE A 356 2.15 18.28 14.09
C PHE A 356 3.28 19.32 13.95
N THR A 357 4.51 18.88 13.70
CA THR A 357 5.64 19.81 13.47
C THR A 357 5.53 20.51 12.12
N LYS A 358 5.19 19.77 11.06
CA LYS A 358 5.27 20.27 9.68
C LYS A 358 3.97 20.87 9.17
N MET A 359 2.84 20.22 9.43
CA MET A 359 1.52 20.64 8.93
C MET A 359 0.85 21.63 9.88
N GLU A 360 0.89 21.35 11.19
CA GLU A 360 0.30 22.23 12.22
C GLU A 360 1.31 23.27 12.76
N LYS A 361 2.56 23.22 12.30
CA LYS A 361 3.64 24.18 12.61
C LYS A 361 3.91 24.37 14.12
N LEU A 362 3.68 23.32 14.91
CA LEU A 362 3.97 23.36 16.34
C LEU A 362 5.46 23.19 16.62
N LYS A 363 5.93 23.83 17.69
CA LYS A 363 7.31 23.65 18.17
C LYS A 363 7.49 22.27 18.79
N THR A 364 8.68 21.69 18.63
CA THR A 364 8.98 20.31 19.06
C THR A 364 8.93 20.10 20.58
N ASP A 365 9.26 21.13 21.35
CA ASP A 365 9.14 21.18 22.82
C ASP A 365 7.68 21.06 23.28
N VAL A 366 6.77 21.76 22.60
CA VAL A 366 5.32 21.69 22.86
C VAL A 366 4.78 20.31 22.55
N ILE A 367 5.20 19.73 21.42
CA ILE A 367 4.81 18.37 21.03
C ILE A 367 5.31 17.35 22.06
N ALA A 368 6.56 17.46 22.51
CA ALA A 368 7.12 16.59 23.54
C ALA A 368 6.35 16.71 24.86
N SER A 369 6.00 17.93 25.27
CA SER A 369 5.20 18.20 26.46
C SER A 369 3.79 17.58 26.36
N ALA A 370 3.12 17.73 25.21
CA ALA A 370 1.82 17.11 24.94
C ALA A 370 1.90 15.57 24.91
N GLN A 371 2.99 15.02 24.39
CA GLN A 371 3.23 13.58 24.36
C GLN A 371 3.33 13.00 25.76
N ILE A 372 3.97 13.70 26.69
CA ILE A 372 4.06 13.28 28.10
C ILE A 372 2.68 13.24 28.73
N LEU A 373 1.87 14.29 28.53
CA LEU A 373 0.50 14.32 29.04
C LEU A 373 -0.37 13.21 28.45
N GLY A 374 -0.33 13.02 27.13
CA GLY A 374 -1.08 11.96 26.45
C GLY A 374 -0.69 10.57 26.94
N SER A 375 0.61 10.30 27.08
CA SER A 375 1.10 9.03 27.61
C SER A 375 0.66 8.80 29.06
N TRP A 376 0.64 9.85 29.88
CA TRP A 376 0.12 9.77 31.24
C TRP A 376 -1.37 9.45 31.25
N LEU A 377 -2.19 10.09 30.40
CA LEU A 377 -3.62 9.78 30.27
C LEU A 377 -3.88 8.32 29.85
N ASN A 378 -3.09 7.79 28.91
CA ASN A 378 -3.16 6.37 28.54
C ASN A 378 -2.87 5.46 29.73
N GLN A 379 -1.89 5.82 30.57
CA GLN A 379 -1.54 5.09 31.78
C GLN A 379 -2.64 5.19 32.85
N VAL A 380 -3.24 6.35 33.04
CA VAL A 380 -4.41 6.52 33.93
C VAL A 380 -5.55 5.62 33.49
N ALA A 381 -5.86 5.57 32.19
CA ALA A 381 -6.88 4.68 31.66
C ALA A 381 -6.57 3.19 31.89
N TYR A 382 -5.30 2.78 31.80
CA TYR A 382 -4.88 1.41 32.10
C TYR A 382 -5.07 1.06 33.58
N PHE A 383 -4.67 1.94 34.50
CA PHE A 383 -4.83 1.66 35.94
C PHE A 383 -6.29 1.63 36.37
N ALA A 384 -7.11 2.55 35.86
CA ALA A 384 -8.55 2.53 36.09
C ALA A 384 -9.20 1.24 35.55
N ALA A 385 -8.76 0.77 34.37
CA ALA A 385 -9.22 -0.49 33.80
C ALA A 385 -8.80 -1.71 34.64
N LYS A 386 -7.59 -1.69 35.20
CA LYS A 386 -7.10 -2.75 36.07
C LYS A 386 -7.91 -2.83 37.36
N GLU A 387 -8.14 -1.70 38.03
CA GLU A 387 -8.97 -1.62 39.24
C GLU A 387 -10.40 -2.13 38.99
N GLU A 388 -11.01 -1.72 37.87
CA GLU A 388 -12.33 -2.19 37.45
C GLU A 388 -12.34 -3.71 37.15
N ALA A 389 -11.34 -4.22 36.43
CA ALA A 389 -11.25 -5.64 36.09
C ALA A 389 -11.00 -6.54 37.32
N ASP A 390 -10.16 -6.08 38.25
CA ASP A 390 -9.85 -6.77 39.51
C ASP A 390 -11.04 -6.77 40.48
N SER A 391 -11.95 -5.78 40.38
CA SER A 391 -13.15 -5.69 41.21
C SER A 391 -14.29 -6.64 40.80
N ARG A 392 -14.20 -7.28 39.63
CA ARG A 392 -15.25 -8.17 39.10
C ARG A 392 -15.06 -9.62 39.55
N ILE A 393 -16.17 -10.32 39.75
CA ILE A 393 -16.22 -11.75 40.13
C ILE A 393 -15.58 -12.66 39.06
N SER A 394 -15.63 -12.24 37.79
CA SER A 394 -14.88 -12.84 36.69
C SER A 394 -13.93 -11.78 36.12
N PRO A 395 -12.62 -12.06 35.95
CA PRO A 395 -11.66 -11.08 35.44
C PRO A 395 -12.12 -10.56 34.08
N GLY A 396 -12.42 -9.26 34.02
CA GLY A 396 -12.77 -8.60 32.76
C GLY A 396 -11.56 -8.49 31.83
N ASN A 397 -11.82 -8.39 30.52
CA ASN A 397 -10.77 -8.10 29.55
C ASN A 397 -10.25 -6.65 29.76
N ILE A 398 -9.05 -6.52 30.34
CA ILE A 398 -8.41 -5.22 30.63
C ILE A 398 -8.35 -4.32 29.38
N PHE A 399 -8.18 -4.91 28.18
CA PHE A 399 -8.15 -4.14 26.94
C PHE A 399 -9.48 -3.45 26.64
N GLU A 400 -10.60 -4.14 26.87
CA GLU A 400 -11.94 -3.58 26.64
C GLU A 400 -12.27 -2.50 27.67
N GLU A 401 -11.94 -2.74 28.94
CA GLU A 401 -12.15 -1.76 30.02
C GLU A 401 -11.29 -0.51 29.80
N LYS A 402 -10.00 -0.66 29.45
CA LYS A 402 -9.12 0.47 29.11
C LYS A 402 -9.70 1.29 27.97
N ALA A 403 -10.23 0.63 26.96
CA ALA A 403 -10.81 1.30 25.82
C ALA A 403 -12.06 2.13 26.19
N LYS A 404 -12.86 1.71 27.19
CA LYS A 404 -13.97 2.53 27.73
C LYS A 404 -13.47 3.79 28.41
N PHE A 405 -12.42 3.69 29.24
CA PHE A 405 -11.82 4.86 29.90
C PHE A 405 -11.19 5.83 28.89
N LEU A 406 -10.50 5.32 27.87
CA LEU A 406 -9.98 6.15 26.78
C LEU A 406 -11.12 6.88 26.04
N VAL A 407 -12.22 6.20 25.73
CA VAL A 407 -13.39 6.83 25.10
C VAL A 407 -14.01 7.92 25.97
N MET A 408 -14.09 7.70 27.28
CA MET A 408 -14.57 8.70 28.22
C MET A 408 -13.67 9.95 28.22
N MET A 409 -12.35 9.76 28.27
CA MET A 409 -11.38 10.85 28.19
C MET A 409 -11.47 11.60 26.85
N GLU A 410 -11.52 10.89 25.72
CA GLU A 410 -11.70 11.51 24.40
C GLU A 410 -12.97 12.34 24.31
N SER A 411 -14.07 11.82 24.84
CA SER A 411 -15.36 12.52 24.84
C SER A 411 -15.29 13.80 25.67
N SER A 412 -14.60 13.77 26.81
CA SER A 412 -14.34 14.97 27.61
C SER A 412 -13.47 15.98 26.87
N ILE A 413 -12.39 15.53 26.21
CA ILE A 413 -11.50 16.40 25.42
C ILE A 413 -12.28 17.08 24.29
N TYR A 414 -13.11 16.34 23.55
CA TYR A 414 -13.92 16.91 22.47
C TYR A 414 -14.99 17.88 22.96
N ALA A 415 -15.60 17.62 24.13
CA ALA A 415 -16.65 18.47 24.71
C ALA A 415 -16.14 19.84 25.20
N ALA A 416 -14.84 19.98 25.45
CA ALA A 416 -14.26 21.24 25.90
C ALA A 416 -14.44 22.36 24.86
N LYS A 417 -14.99 23.51 25.29
CA LYS A 417 -15.23 24.67 24.39
C LYS A 417 -14.08 25.67 24.36
N ARG A 418 -13.13 25.57 25.28
CA ARG A 418 -11.96 26.47 25.45
C ARG A 418 -10.76 25.68 25.96
N GLY A 419 -9.55 26.22 25.78
CA GLY A 419 -8.31 25.55 26.17
C GLY A 419 -8.14 25.37 27.68
N ASP A 420 -8.53 26.36 28.47
CA ASP A 420 -8.60 26.27 29.94
C ASP A 420 -9.56 25.18 30.42
N ALA A 421 -10.76 25.14 29.81
CA ALA A 421 -11.73 24.08 30.09
C ALA A 421 -11.21 22.69 29.71
N LEU A 422 -10.47 22.55 28.60
CA LEU A 422 -9.88 21.29 28.15
C LEU A 422 -8.90 20.74 29.19
N ILE A 423 -7.96 21.56 29.64
CA ILE A 423 -6.95 21.15 30.62
C ILE A 423 -7.61 20.86 31.98
N ALA A 424 -8.50 21.73 32.46
CA ALA A 424 -9.17 21.51 33.74
C ALA A 424 -10.00 20.22 33.76
N GLN A 425 -10.81 19.98 32.73
CA GLN A 425 -11.66 18.78 32.64
C GLN A 425 -10.84 17.50 32.64
N ILE A 426 -9.77 17.45 31.83
CA ILE A 426 -8.96 16.23 31.70
C ILE A 426 -8.15 15.94 32.96
N LEU A 427 -7.61 16.99 33.62
CA LEU A 427 -6.88 16.84 34.88
C LEU A 427 -7.78 16.40 36.03
N ILE A 428 -8.98 16.98 36.15
CA ILE A 428 -9.96 16.57 37.17
C ILE A 428 -10.38 15.12 36.95
N LEU A 429 -10.68 14.74 35.70
CA LEU A 429 -11.08 13.38 35.36
C LEU A 429 -9.95 12.38 35.65
N ALA A 430 -8.74 12.66 35.17
CA ALA A 430 -7.60 11.78 35.34
C ALA A 430 -7.11 11.70 36.79
N GLY A 431 -7.19 12.80 37.55
CA GLY A 431 -6.89 12.84 38.98
C GLY A 431 -7.87 11.99 39.80
N ARG A 432 -9.17 12.03 39.47
CA ARG A 432 -10.18 11.15 40.09
C ARG A 432 -9.90 9.67 39.83
N LEU A 433 -9.44 9.33 38.63
CA LEU A 433 -9.16 7.95 38.24
C LEU A 433 -7.83 7.39 38.76
N SER A 434 -6.77 8.19 38.78
CA SER A 434 -5.42 7.70 39.11
C SER A 434 -4.94 8.02 40.52
N LYS A 435 -5.58 8.99 41.20
CA LYS A 435 -5.09 9.59 42.46
C LYS A 435 -3.66 10.14 42.36
N ASN A 436 -3.14 10.35 41.16
CA ASN A 436 -1.82 10.89 40.88
C ASN A 436 -1.95 12.24 40.17
N GLU A 437 -0.95 13.11 40.40
CA GLU A 437 -0.86 14.39 39.70
C GLU A 437 -0.33 14.23 38.27
N ALA A 438 -0.64 15.21 37.43
CA ALA A 438 -0.07 15.26 36.08
C ALA A 438 1.44 15.58 36.13
N PRO A 439 2.23 15.04 35.19
CA PRO A 439 3.67 15.31 35.14
C PRO A 439 3.99 16.79 34.95
N LYS A 440 5.01 17.31 35.64
CA LYS A 440 5.44 18.71 35.52
C LYS A 440 5.96 19.04 34.12
N GLU A 441 6.51 18.06 33.43
CA GLU A 441 7.03 18.19 32.07
C GLU A 441 5.92 18.45 31.03
N ALA A 442 4.65 18.21 31.39
CA ALA A 442 3.49 18.55 30.58
C ALA A 442 3.07 20.04 30.67
N LEU A 443 3.64 20.83 31.59
CA LEU A 443 3.23 22.22 31.87
C LEU A 443 3.25 23.11 30.63
N LEU A 444 4.29 23.01 29.80
CA LEU A 444 4.44 23.84 28.61
C LEU A 444 3.25 23.70 27.64
N PHE A 445 2.78 22.47 27.39
CA PHE A 445 1.59 22.25 26.58
C PHE A 445 0.32 22.78 27.26
N MET A 446 0.19 22.57 28.57
CA MET A 446 -0.97 23.03 29.34
C MET A 446 -1.10 24.56 29.30
N GLU A 447 -0.02 25.28 29.59
CA GLU A 447 0.03 26.75 29.57
C GLU A 447 -0.30 27.31 28.19
N LYS A 448 0.29 26.76 27.13
CA LYS A 448 0.03 27.20 25.75
C LYS A 448 -1.38 26.90 25.27
N THR A 449 -1.99 25.84 25.78
CA THR A 449 -3.39 25.54 25.51
C THR A 449 -4.32 26.50 26.26
N ILE A 450 -4.03 26.82 27.52
CA ILE A 450 -4.81 27.76 28.34
C ILE A 450 -4.76 29.18 27.77
N THR A 451 -3.58 29.63 27.37
CA THR A 451 -3.35 30.97 26.81
C THR A 451 -3.89 31.14 25.38
N GLY A 452 -4.23 30.05 24.70
CA GLY A 452 -4.72 30.07 23.32
C GLY A 452 -3.63 30.22 22.27
N GLU A 453 -2.35 30.06 22.63
CA GLU A 453 -1.23 30.00 21.68
C GLU A 453 -1.34 28.80 20.72
N ILE A 454 -2.04 27.74 21.15
CA ILE A 454 -2.39 26.58 20.33
C ILE A 454 -3.89 26.62 20.05
N ASP A 455 -4.26 26.51 18.78
CA ASP A 455 -5.66 26.39 18.39
C ASP A 455 -6.32 25.20 19.10
N LEU A 456 -7.55 25.39 19.58
CA LEU A 456 -8.25 24.40 20.39
C LEU A 456 -8.43 23.06 19.65
N SER A 457 -8.72 23.09 18.34
CA SER A 457 -8.88 21.88 17.53
C SER A 457 -7.56 21.11 17.44
N VAL A 458 -6.46 21.84 17.23
CA VAL A 458 -5.11 21.26 17.19
C VAL A 458 -4.71 20.68 18.54
N ALA A 459 -4.98 21.40 19.65
CA ALA A 459 -4.69 20.94 21.01
C ALA A 459 -5.45 19.64 21.35
N LYS A 460 -6.74 19.55 20.98
CA LYS A 460 -7.54 18.32 21.12
C LYS A 460 -6.93 17.16 20.35
N ASN A 461 -6.63 17.36 19.07
CA ASN A 461 -6.10 16.31 18.21
C ASN A 461 -4.71 15.86 18.68
N LEU A 462 -3.84 16.80 19.09
CA LEU A 462 -2.50 16.52 19.61
C LEU A 462 -2.55 15.64 20.86
N LEU A 463 -3.39 16.03 21.83
CA LEU A 463 -3.53 15.30 23.08
C LEU A 463 -4.10 13.89 22.85
N ILE A 464 -5.15 13.77 22.04
CA ILE A 464 -5.76 12.48 21.71
C ILE A 464 -4.77 11.60 20.94
N ALA A 465 -3.99 12.17 20.02
CA ALA A 465 -3.07 11.40 19.18
C ALA A 465 -2.04 10.67 20.05
N TYR A 466 -1.46 11.37 21.04
CA TYR A 466 -0.50 10.76 21.96
C TYR A 466 -1.14 9.91 23.05
N MET A 467 -2.38 10.21 23.46
CA MET A 467 -3.15 9.34 24.35
C MET A 467 -3.49 7.99 23.70
N ARG A 468 -3.67 7.97 22.38
CA ARG A 468 -3.92 6.75 21.60
C ARG A 468 -2.67 5.92 21.34
N ILE A 469 -1.45 6.37 21.68
CA ILE A 469 -0.25 5.56 21.48
C ILE A 469 -0.10 4.53 22.60
N ARG A 470 0.08 3.27 22.23
CA ARG A 470 0.38 2.16 23.15
C ARG A 470 1.71 2.38 23.83
N ARG A 471 1.77 2.05 25.11
CA ARG A 471 3.05 2.05 25.83
C ARG A 471 3.96 0.94 25.29
N GLU A 472 5.26 1.21 25.30
CA GLU A 472 6.27 0.17 25.13
C GLU A 472 6.25 -0.71 26.39
N GLU A 473 5.77 -1.94 26.25
CA GLU A 473 5.94 -2.94 27.31
C GLU A 473 7.43 -3.25 27.41
N LYS A 474 8.04 -2.91 28.56
CA LYS A 474 9.41 -3.35 28.83
C LYS A 474 9.38 -4.88 28.90
N GLN A 475 10.32 -5.54 28.22
CA GLN A 475 10.48 -7.01 28.11
C GLN A 475 10.35 -7.85 29.39
N ARG A 476 10.29 -7.23 30.58
CA ARG A 476 10.08 -7.92 31.86
C ARG A 476 8.64 -8.40 32.06
N ASP A 477 7.64 -7.80 31.40
CA ASP A 477 6.23 -8.19 31.55
C ASP A 477 5.80 -9.33 30.62
N LEU A 478 6.63 -9.70 29.62
CA LEU A 478 6.37 -10.82 28.69
C LEU A 478 6.53 -12.20 29.32
N ASN A 479 7.20 -12.30 30.47
CA ASN A 479 7.36 -13.58 31.18
C ASN A 479 6.24 -13.86 32.19
N SER A 480 5.37 -12.89 32.48
CA SER A 480 4.18 -13.07 33.32
C SER A 480 2.88 -13.25 32.52
N VAL A 481 2.92 -13.10 31.19
CA VAL A 481 1.79 -13.37 30.27
C VAL A 481 2.14 -14.53 29.32
N LYS A 482 2.87 -15.53 29.81
CA LYS A 482 2.92 -16.84 29.16
C LYS A 482 1.83 -17.69 29.80
N ASN A 483 0.64 -17.71 29.18
CA ASN A 483 -0.09 -18.96 28.92
C ASN A 483 -1.42 -18.87 28.12
N ASP A 484 -1.88 -17.71 27.61
CA ASP A 484 -3.16 -17.70 26.85
C ASP A 484 -3.18 -16.97 25.49
N ASP A 485 -2.02 -16.62 24.93
CA ASP A 485 -1.94 -16.20 23.51
C ASP A 485 -0.72 -16.85 22.85
N ALA A 486 -0.70 -18.20 22.87
CA ALA A 486 0.08 -18.91 21.86
C ALA A 486 -0.53 -18.55 20.50
N ILE A 487 0.25 -17.85 19.67
CA ILE A 487 -0.01 -17.70 18.25
C ILE A 487 -0.24 -19.12 17.69
N PRO A 488 -1.44 -19.48 17.22
CA PRO A 488 -1.53 -20.62 16.34
C PRO A 488 -0.88 -20.16 15.05
N SER A 489 0.33 -20.64 14.80
CA SER A 489 0.75 -20.93 13.44
C SER A 489 -0.28 -21.90 12.89
N ASP A 490 -1.34 -21.36 12.28
CA ASP A 490 -2.25 -21.96 11.30
C ASP A 490 -3.60 -21.25 11.38
N ILE A 491 -3.83 -20.37 10.40
CA ILE A 491 -5.17 -19.83 10.15
C ILE A 491 -5.92 -20.92 9.39
N ASN A 492 -6.77 -21.66 10.10
CA ASN A 492 -7.79 -22.49 9.47
C ASN A 492 -9.00 -21.60 9.12
N ILE A 493 -9.21 -21.34 7.83
CA ILE A 493 -10.37 -20.59 7.30
C ILE A 493 -11.40 -21.63 6.88
N ASP A 494 -12.10 -22.25 7.84
CA ASP A 494 -13.08 -23.30 7.52
C ASP A 494 -14.51 -23.01 7.96
N ASP A 495 -14.82 -21.90 8.65
CA ASP A 495 -16.15 -21.78 9.28
C ASP A 495 -16.99 -20.53 8.95
N LEU A 496 -16.78 -19.89 7.79
CA LEU A 496 -17.67 -18.80 7.34
C LEU A 496 -17.96 -18.84 5.84
N THR A 497 -18.52 -19.95 5.35
CA THR A 497 -19.41 -19.92 4.17
C THR A 497 -20.55 -20.92 4.33
N ASN A 498 -21.50 -20.58 5.19
CA ASN A 498 -22.87 -21.09 5.13
C ASN A 498 -23.82 -19.96 5.52
N THR A 499 -23.98 -18.99 4.60
CA THR A 499 -25.21 -18.27 4.24
C THR A 499 -24.94 -17.38 3.04
#